data_AF-A0A2T6ZN33-F1
#
_entry.id   AF-A0A2T6ZN33-F1
#
_cell.length_a   1.000
_cell.length_b   1.000
_cell.length_c   1.000
_cell.angle_alpha   90.00
_cell.angle_beta   90.00
_cell.angle_gamma   90.00
#
_symmetry.space_group_name_H-M   'P 1'
#
loop_
_entity.id
_entity.type
_entity.pdbx_description
1 polymer ?
#
loop_
_entity_poly.entity_id
_entity_poly.type
_entity_poly.pdbx_seq_one_letter_code
_entity_poly.pdbx_strand_id
1 'polypeptide(L)'
;MDFDSAGYRELQAACKASGIRAIGSRQDFIERLKSYKSEKDTEFQPSRVDRAENRDQEAIPELATSSLAPVGQAWDPAGETSDQVVRRRRGLCSEDIPALMEAIEKERTALAEAIESTNKGFAKLRLELRSVDKFVSSLTASLHPYHQTRNRFLSTFKKDKLGTATGDDWKIIAQGSFKPEAGDAATDALLYEGITGRRDFTTFQKLYGLHPDMVRKISHPETLAALNMHARVLASHKRTGSPRFYNLFNEFIRLFTESGMGYDVSYLVGDRTEVTNAYLAFFTCVKTEVTWVESGYHRHD
;
A
#
# COMPACT_ATOMS: atom_id res chain seq x y z
N MET A 1 -18.34 -27.20 -30.90
CA MET A 1 -19.63 -27.64 -30.33
C MET A 1 -20.71 -27.01 -31.18
N ASP A 2 -21.60 -27.82 -31.74
CA ASP A 2 -22.80 -27.28 -32.38
C ASP A 2 -23.79 -26.91 -31.27
N PHE A 3 -24.04 -25.61 -31.11
CA PHE A 3 -24.88 -25.11 -30.03
C PHE A 3 -26.36 -25.38 -30.27
N ASP A 4 -26.75 -25.57 -31.53
CA ASP A 4 -28.16 -25.68 -31.92
C ASP A 4 -28.69 -27.11 -31.69
N SER A 5 -27.81 -28.11 -31.59
CA SER A 5 -28.16 -29.50 -31.21
C SER A 5 -27.96 -29.83 -29.73
N ALA A 6 -27.32 -28.96 -28.94
CA ALA A 6 -26.93 -29.26 -27.56
C ALA A 6 -28.12 -29.20 -26.57
N GLY A 7 -28.11 -30.09 -25.58
CA GLY A 7 -29.14 -30.15 -24.53
C GLY A 7 -29.01 -29.01 -23.52
N TYR A 8 -30.11 -28.67 -22.82
CA TYR A 8 -30.12 -27.57 -21.84
C TYR A 8 -29.03 -27.68 -20.77
N ARG A 9 -28.82 -28.89 -20.21
CA ARG A 9 -27.79 -29.13 -19.17
C ARG A 9 -26.37 -28.99 -19.70
N GLU A 10 -26.13 -29.39 -20.95
CA GLU A 10 -24.81 -29.27 -21.59
C GLU A 10 -24.49 -27.80 -21.86
N LEU A 11 -25.46 -27.04 -22.37
CA LEU A 11 -25.32 -25.58 -22.57
C LEU A 11 -25.10 -24.84 -21.25
N GLN A 12 -25.83 -25.22 -20.19
CA GLN A 12 -25.64 -24.64 -18.86
C GLN A 12 -24.24 -24.94 -18.29
N ALA A 13 -23.75 -26.17 -18.48
CA ALA A 13 -22.40 -26.56 -18.06
C ALA A 13 -21.31 -25.82 -18.86
N ALA A 14 -21.50 -25.68 -20.18
CA ALA A 14 -20.59 -24.93 -21.05
C ALA A 14 -20.51 -23.44 -20.67
N CYS A 15 -21.65 -22.82 -20.33
CA CYS A 15 -21.67 -21.45 -19.79
C CYS A 15 -20.86 -21.35 -18.49
N LYS A 16 -21.08 -22.26 -17.53
CA LYS A 16 -20.34 -22.27 -16.24
C LYS A 16 -18.84 -22.45 -16.45
N ALA A 17 -18.44 -23.38 -17.32
CA ALA A 17 -17.04 -23.64 -17.64
C ALA A 17 -16.35 -22.44 -18.29
N SER A 18 -17.10 -21.65 -19.07
CA SER A 18 -16.62 -20.45 -19.74
C SER A 18 -16.74 -19.17 -18.89
N GLY A 19 -17.15 -19.29 -17.62
CA GLY A 19 -17.37 -18.13 -16.73
C GLY A 19 -18.59 -17.27 -17.08
N ILE A 20 -19.48 -17.76 -17.96
CA ILE A 20 -20.68 -17.07 -18.42
C ILE A 20 -21.85 -17.36 -17.49
N ARG A 21 -22.70 -16.36 -17.24
CA ARG A 21 -23.90 -16.48 -16.42
C ARG A 21 -24.82 -17.62 -16.91
N ALA A 22 -25.00 -18.65 -16.08
CA ALA A 22 -25.69 -19.89 -16.42
C ALA A 22 -27.14 -19.97 -15.88
N ILE A 23 -27.86 -18.85 -15.97
CA ILE A 23 -29.29 -18.72 -15.63
C ILE A 23 -30.01 -18.19 -16.87
N GLY A 24 -31.15 -18.80 -17.23
CA GLY A 24 -31.94 -18.39 -18.38
C GLY A 24 -32.55 -19.56 -19.15
N SER A 25 -33.18 -19.22 -20.26
CA SER A 25 -33.71 -20.17 -21.24
C SER A 25 -32.57 -20.85 -22.02
N ARG A 26 -32.90 -21.92 -22.75
CA ARG A 26 -31.94 -22.57 -23.65
C ARG A 26 -31.37 -21.59 -24.69
N GLN A 27 -32.22 -20.70 -25.21
CA GLN A 27 -31.84 -19.74 -26.24
C GLN A 27 -30.84 -18.71 -25.68
N ASP A 28 -31.05 -18.26 -24.45
CA ASP A 28 -30.15 -17.32 -23.76
C ASP A 28 -28.74 -17.90 -23.63
N PHE A 29 -28.62 -19.21 -23.42
CA PHE A 29 -27.31 -19.87 -23.35
C PHE A 29 -26.63 -19.96 -24.71
N ILE A 30 -27.39 -20.28 -25.76
CA ILE A 30 -26.87 -20.35 -27.13
C ILE A 30 -26.35 -18.98 -27.58
N GLU A 31 -27.11 -17.91 -27.35
CA GLU A 31 -26.70 -16.55 -27.71
C GLU A 31 -25.43 -16.10 -26.99
N ARG A 32 -25.36 -16.33 -25.67
CA ARG A 32 -24.18 -15.93 -24.88
C ARG A 32 -22.93 -16.72 -25.28
N LEU A 33 -23.07 -18.03 -25.55
CA LEU A 33 -21.94 -18.85 -26.00
C LEU A 33 -21.49 -18.48 -27.42
N LYS A 34 -22.41 -18.12 -28.31
CA LYS A 34 -22.08 -17.61 -29.66
C LYS A 34 -21.33 -16.27 -29.58
N SER A 35 -21.80 -15.33 -28.75
CA SER A 35 -21.14 -14.03 -28.52
C SER A 35 -19.73 -14.17 -27.92
N TYR A 36 -19.59 -15.03 -26.91
CA TYR A 36 -18.30 -15.29 -26.27
C TYR A 36 -17.28 -15.88 -27.24
N LYS A 37 -17.72 -16.77 -28.14
CA LYS A 37 -16.85 -17.37 -29.14
C LYS A 37 -16.42 -16.35 -30.20
N SER A 38 -17.31 -15.47 -30.65
CA SER A 38 -16.93 -14.42 -31.61
C SER A 38 -15.90 -13.45 -31.03
N GLU A 39 -16.02 -13.07 -29.75
CA GLU A 39 -15.05 -12.18 -29.10
C GLU A 39 -13.65 -12.83 -28.99
N LYS A 40 -13.60 -14.10 -28.59
CA LYS A 40 -12.38 -14.90 -28.48
C LYS A 40 -11.66 -15.09 -29.82
N ASP A 41 -12.41 -15.24 -30.91
CA ASP A 41 -11.83 -15.42 -32.24
C ASP A 41 -11.23 -14.10 -32.79
N THR A 42 -11.69 -12.93 -32.31
CA THR A 42 -11.09 -11.61 -32.63
C THR A 42 -9.79 -11.30 -31.86
N GLU A 43 -9.58 -11.92 -30.69
CA GLU A 43 -8.47 -11.59 -29.79
C GLU A 43 -7.16 -12.32 -30.13
N PHE A 44 -7.17 -13.21 -31.13
CA PHE A 44 -5.98 -13.94 -31.58
C PHE A 44 -5.67 -13.74 -33.07
N GLN A 45 -5.10 -12.57 -33.38
CA GLN A 45 -4.30 -12.35 -34.58
C GLN A 45 -2.90 -11.91 -34.15
N PRO A 46 -1.91 -12.81 -34.09
CA PRO A 46 -0.51 -12.40 -33.95
C PRO A 46 -0.05 -11.89 -35.31
N SER A 47 -0.10 -10.58 -35.52
CA SER A 47 0.56 -9.95 -36.66
C SER A 47 2.07 -10.08 -36.49
N ARG A 48 2.63 -11.12 -37.11
CA ARG A 48 3.96 -11.05 -37.73
C ARG A 48 3.96 -9.95 -38.79
N VAL A 49 4.95 -9.07 -38.74
CA VAL A 49 5.63 -8.25 -39.80
C VAL A 49 6.33 -7.12 -39.02
N ASP A 50 7.58 -6.73 -39.18
CA ASP A 50 8.77 -7.31 -39.78
C ASP A 50 9.95 -6.53 -39.20
N ARG A 51 11.08 -7.22 -39.13
CA ARG A 51 12.40 -6.65 -38.85
C ARG A 51 12.79 -5.76 -40.03
N ALA A 52 12.81 -4.44 -39.84
CA ALA A 52 13.39 -3.52 -40.81
C ALA A 52 14.30 -2.51 -40.09
N GLU A 53 15.58 -2.56 -40.47
CA GLU A 53 16.58 -1.53 -40.26
C GLU A 53 16.21 -0.26 -41.03
N ASN A 54 16.33 0.90 -40.39
CA ASN A 54 16.77 2.21 -40.94
C ASN A 54 16.64 3.23 -39.79
N ARG A 55 17.74 3.81 -39.27
CA ARG A 55 18.38 5.02 -39.80
C ARG A 55 17.35 6.03 -40.32
N ASP A 56 16.98 6.99 -39.49
CA ASP A 56 17.28 8.39 -39.77
C ASP A 56 17.15 9.26 -38.50
N GLN A 57 17.93 10.32 -38.51
CA GLN A 57 18.11 11.33 -37.49
C GLN A 57 16.83 12.12 -37.25
N GLU A 58 16.47 12.36 -35.98
CA GLU A 58 15.76 13.59 -35.61
C GLU A 58 15.98 13.94 -34.13
N ALA A 59 16.05 15.24 -33.88
CA ALA A 59 16.76 15.90 -32.80
C ALA A 59 16.08 15.78 -31.43
N ILE A 60 16.89 15.54 -30.40
CA ILE A 60 16.54 15.74 -28.99
C ILE A 60 17.06 17.12 -28.58
N PRO A 61 16.27 17.96 -27.89
CA PRO A 61 16.71 19.26 -27.43
C PRO A 61 17.75 19.12 -26.31
N GLU A 62 18.84 19.84 -26.52
CA GLU A 62 20.03 19.97 -25.68
C GLU A 62 19.66 20.52 -24.28
N LEU A 63 19.55 19.62 -23.30
CA LEU A 63 19.51 19.98 -21.89
C LEU A 63 20.96 20.13 -21.41
N ALA A 64 21.35 21.39 -21.25
CA ALA A 64 22.64 21.82 -20.73
C ALA A 64 22.94 21.10 -19.40
N THR A 65 23.90 20.18 -19.46
CA THR A 65 24.54 19.57 -18.30
C THR A 65 25.53 20.58 -17.75
N SER A 66 25.16 21.17 -16.60
CA SER A 66 26.06 21.99 -15.80
C SER A 66 27.28 21.17 -15.40
N SER A 67 28.44 21.64 -15.86
CA SER A 67 29.75 21.03 -15.72
C SER A 67 30.13 20.88 -14.25
N LEU A 68 30.25 19.64 -13.78
CA LEU A 68 31.11 19.28 -12.66
C LEU A 68 32.56 19.52 -13.08
N ALA A 69 33.23 20.46 -12.41
CA ALA A 69 34.65 20.72 -12.60
C ALA A 69 35.50 19.49 -12.22
N PRO A 70 36.62 19.22 -12.93
CA PRO A 70 37.49 18.11 -12.61
C PRO A 70 38.35 18.42 -11.37
N VAL A 71 38.23 17.55 -10.38
CA VAL A 71 39.19 17.42 -9.28
C VAL A 71 40.47 16.79 -9.85
N GLY A 72 41.59 17.50 -9.72
CA GLY A 72 42.94 16.94 -9.85
C GLY A 72 43.72 17.39 -11.08
N GLN A 73 44.35 18.56 -11.00
CA GLN A 73 45.55 18.87 -11.79
C GLN A 73 46.69 19.22 -10.85
N ALA A 74 47.80 18.49 -11.02
CA ALA A 74 49.04 18.61 -10.27
C ALA A 74 49.63 20.01 -10.38
N TRP A 75 50.12 20.54 -9.25
CA TRP A 75 50.85 21.80 -9.19
C TRP A 75 52.28 21.60 -9.69
N ASP A 76 52.65 22.30 -10.76
CA ASP A 76 54.03 22.55 -11.19
C ASP A 76 54.47 23.94 -10.66
N PRO A 77 55.43 24.05 -9.73
CA PRO A 77 55.87 25.33 -9.20
C PRO A 77 57.17 25.75 -9.87
N ALA A 78 57.15 26.07 -11.16
CA ALA A 78 58.31 26.63 -11.84
C ALA A 78 57.87 27.52 -13.01
N GLY A 79 57.56 28.78 -12.72
CA GLY A 79 57.41 29.80 -13.76
C GLY A 79 56.28 30.82 -13.59
N GLU A 80 55.84 31.14 -12.38
CA GLU A 80 54.94 32.29 -12.19
C GLU A 80 55.76 33.55 -11.85
N THR A 81 55.94 34.39 -12.87
CA THR A 81 56.45 35.75 -12.72
C THR A 81 55.56 36.54 -11.76
N SER A 82 56.21 37.23 -10.81
CA SER A 82 55.63 37.98 -9.68
C SER A 82 54.48 38.96 -10.02
N ASP A 83 54.25 39.29 -11.29
CA ASP A 83 53.18 40.20 -11.73
C ASP A 83 51.81 39.53 -11.93
N GLN A 84 51.73 38.20 -12.10
CA GLN A 84 50.44 37.53 -12.29
C GLN A 84 49.72 37.21 -10.96
N VAL A 85 50.47 37.06 -9.87
CA VAL A 85 49.91 36.78 -8.52
C VAL A 85 49.22 38.02 -7.92
N VAL A 86 49.64 39.23 -8.31
CA VAL A 86 49.03 40.49 -7.81
C VAL A 86 47.65 40.75 -8.41
N ARG A 87 47.33 40.19 -9.59
CA ARG A 87 46.00 40.37 -10.20
C ARG A 87 44.90 39.49 -9.61
N ARG A 88 45.24 38.34 -9.00
CA ARG A 88 44.24 37.46 -8.34
C ARG A 88 43.91 37.85 -6.89
N ARG A 89 44.59 38.86 -6.34
CA ARG A 89 44.29 39.47 -5.02
C ARG A 89 43.70 40.88 -5.15
N ARG A 90 43.06 41.23 -6.27
CA ARG A 90 42.05 42.30 -6.21
C ARG A 90 40.86 41.73 -5.48
N GLY A 91 40.79 42.01 -4.17
CA GLY A 91 39.58 41.79 -3.39
C GLY A 91 38.40 42.35 -4.16
N LEU A 92 37.26 41.63 -4.08
CA LEU A 92 35.96 42.16 -4.49
C LEU A 92 35.90 43.62 -4.06
N CYS A 93 35.73 44.54 -5.01
CA CYS A 93 35.66 45.95 -4.66
C CYS A 93 34.50 46.10 -3.68
N SER A 94 34.63 46.97 -2.67
CA SER A 94 33.55 47.15 -1.69
C SER A 94 32.24 47.56 -2.37
N GLU A 95 32.33 48.15 -3.58
CA GLU A 95 31.19 48.50 -4.43
C GLU A 95 30.49 47.30 -5.11
N ASP A 96 31.12 46.12 -5.21
CA ASP A 96 30.57 44.93 -5.88
C ASP A 96 29.79 44.00 -4.92
N ILE A 97 30.01 44.14 -3.60
CA ILE A 97 29.35 43.34 -2.55
C ILE A 97 27.81 43.48 -2.59
N PRO A 98 27.23 44.69 -2.75
CA PRO A 98 25.77 44.83 -2.84
C PRO A 98 25.16 44.08 -4.03
N ALA A 99 25.81 44.13 -5.20
CA ALA A 99 25.33 43.42 -6.39
C ALA A 99 25.41 41.90 -6.22
N LEU A 100 26.45 41.40 -5.55
CA LEU A 100 26.58 39.98 -5.21
C LEU A 100 25.50 39.54 -4.21
N MET A 101 25.20 40.35 -3.20
CA MET A 101 24.12 40.08 -2.24
C MET A 101 22.76 40.03 -2.92
N GLU A 102 22.47 40.98 -3.82
CA GLU A 102 21.24 41.00 -4.61
C GLU A 102 21.10 39.75 -5.49
N ALA A 103 22.19 39.29 -6.12
CA ALA A 103 22.20 38.06 -6.91
C ALA A 103 21.91 36.81 -6.05
N ILE A 104 22.52 36.72 -4.86
CA ILE A 104 22.29 35.60 -3.92
C ILE A 104 20.85 35.62 -3.40
N GLU A 105 20.31 36.79 -3.07
CA GLU A 105 18.92 36.92 -2.63
C GLU A 105 17.95 36.49 -3.74
N LYS A 106 18.22 36.88 -4.98
CA LYS A 106 17.44 36.48 -6.15
C LYS A 106 17.52 34.97 -6.43
N GLU A 107 18.68 34.36 -6.29
CA GLU A 107 18.81 32.90 -6.39
C GLU A 107 18.06 32.19 -5.25
N ARG A 108 18.12 32.73 -4.03
CA ARG A 108 17.44 32.16 -2.87
C ARG A 108 15.91 32.21 -3.03
N THR A 109 15.36 33.30 -3.56
CA THR A 109 13.92 33.41 -3.83
C THR A 109 13.51 32.44 -4.94
N ALA A 110 14.25 32.39 -6.04
CA ALA A 110 14.00 31.44 -7.13
C ALA A 110 14.03 29.98 -6.65
N LEU A 111 14.99 29.62 -5.79
CA LEU A 111 15.07 28.28 -5.21
C LEU A 111 13.89 27.99 -4.28
N ALA A 112 13.47 28.96 -3.47
CA ALA A 112 12.32 28.82 -2.58
C ALA A 112 11.02 28.58 -3.38
N GLU A 113 10.80 29.33 -4.46
CA GLU A 113 9.67 29.15 -5.37
C GLU A 113 9.70 27.78 -6.07
N ALA A 114 10.88 27.32 -6.50
CA ALA A 114 11.06 26.00 -7.10
C ALA A 114 10.75 24.86 -6.10
N ILE A 115 11.17 25.00 -4.84
CA ILE A 115 10.86 24.06 -3.76
C ILE A 115 9.35 24.04 -3.50
N GLU A 116 8.70 25.20 -3.43
CA GLU A 116 7.26 25.29 -3.21
C GLU A 116 6.46 24.64 -4.35
N SER A 117 6.83 24.92 -5.60
CA SER A 117 6.25 24.31 -6.79
C SER A 117 6.41 22.79 -6.78
N THR A 118 7.60 22.31 -6.46
CA THR A 118 7.90 20.88 -6.36
C THR A 118 7.09 20.21 -5.24
N ASN A 119 6.97 20.86 -4.08
CA ASN A 119 6.16 20.37 -2.96
C ASN A 119 4.68 20.28 -3.33
N LYS A 120 4.14 21.24 -4.10
CA LYS A 120 2.77 21.17 -4.64
C LYS A 120 2.59 19.96 -5.56
N GLY A 121 3.56 19.70 -6.45
CA GLY A 121 3.59 18.51 -7.30
C GLY A 121 3.59 17.19 -6.49
N PHE A 122 4.44 17.10 -5.47
CA PHE A 122 4.48 15.94 -4.57
C PHE A 122 3.19 15.73 -3.79
N ALA A 123 2.56 16.82 -3.31
CA ALA A 123 1.27 16.74 -2.64
C ALA A 123 0.18 16.17 -3.56
N LYS A 124 0.13 16.63 -4.82
CA LYS A 124 -0.80 16.11 -5.83
C LYS A 124 -0.58 14.62 -6.11
N LEU A 125 0.66 14.21 -6.39
CA LEU A 125 1.00 12.80 -6.65
C LEU A 125 0.65 11.90 -5.46
N ARG A 126 0.86 12.36 -4.23
CA ARG A 126 0.45 11.61 -3.03
C ARG A 126 -1.05 11.40 -2.95
N LEU A 127 -1.85 12.38 -3.35
CA LEU A 127 -3.32 12.24 -3.40
C LEU A 127 -3.75 11.22 -4.46
N GLU A 128 -3.15 11.27 -5.65
CA GLU A 128 -3.43 10.31 -6.72
C GLU A 128 -3.03 8.88 -6.30
N LEU A 129 -1.85 8.71 -5.69
CA LEU A 129 -1.39 7.41 -5.19
C LEU A 129 -2.36 6.83 -4.14
N ARG A 130 -2.84 7.66 -3.20
CA ARG A 130 -3.85 7.26 -2.21
C ARG A 130 -5.17 6.85 -2.87
N SER A 131 -5.56 7.54 -3.95
CA SER A 131 -6.77 7.21 -4.70
C SER A 131 -6.67 5.86 -5.40
N VAL A 132 -5.54 5.61 -6.08
CA VAL A 132 -5.28 4.33 -6.74
C VAL A 132 -5.19 3.20 -5.73
N ASP A 133 -4.48 3.40 -4.62
CA ASP A 133 -4.35 2.40 -3.55
C ASP A 133 -5.71 2.04 -2.94
N LYS A 134 -6.59 3.03 -2.75
CA LYS A 134 -7.97 2.81 -2.31
C LYS A 134 -8.78 2.00 -3.35
N PHE A 135 -8.61 2.29 -4.64
CA PHE A 135 -9.30 1.56 -5.71
C PHE A 135 -8.84 0.09 -5.78
N VAL A 136 -7.54 -0.15 -5.75
CA VAL A 136 -6.96 -1.51 -5.76
C VAL A 136 -7.37 -2.28 -4.51
N SER A 137 -7.35 -1.63 -3.35
CA SER A 137 -7.81 -2.25 -2.09
C SER A 137 -9.29 -2.62 -2.15
N SER A 138 -10.14 -1.75 -2.69
CA SER A 138 -11.57 -2.02 -2.89
C SER A 138 -11.81 -3.18 -3.85
N LEU A 139 -11.10 -3.20 -4.99
CA LEU A 139 -11.19 -4.27 -5.97
C LEU A 139 -10.72 -5.60 -5.39
N THR A 140 -9.61 -5.59 -4.66
CA THR A 140 -9.06 -6.78 -4.00
C THR A 140 -10.00 -7.29 -2.91
N ALA A 141 -10.60 -6.40 -2.12
CA ALA A 141 -11.63 -6.76 -1.16
C ALA A 141 -12.82 -7.42 -1.88
N SER A 142 -13.28 -6.88 -3.01
CA SER A 142 -14.40 -7.47 -3.76
C SER A 142 -14.14 -8.90 -4.31
N LEU A 143 -12.89 -9.36 -4.34
CA LEU A 143 -12.55 -10.69 -4.82
C LEU A 143 -12.97 -11.75 -3.80
N HIS A 144 -13.94 -12.59 -4.20
CA HIS A 144 -14.45 -13.69 -3.39
C HIS A 144 -13.34 -14.60 -2.78
N PRO A 145 -12.28 -14.99 -3.51
CA PRO A 145 -11.18 -15.78 -2.93
C PRO A 145 -10.40 -15.05 -1.82
N TYR A 146 -10.31 -13.72 -1.89
CA TYR A 146 -9.66 -12.92 -0.86
C TYR A 146 -10.51 -12.88 0.40
N HIS A 147 -11.82 -12.63 0.27
CA HIS A 147 -12.78 -12.73 1.38
C HIS A 147 -12.78 -14.09 2.07
N GLN A 148 -12.66 -15.19 1.32
CA GLN A 148 -12.52 -16.53 1.92
C GLN A 148 -11.24 -16.64 2.74
N THR A 149 -10.13 -16.12 2.24
CA THR A 149 -8.84 -16.10 2.94
C THR A 149 -8.90 -15.27 4.22
N ARG A 150 -9.56 -14.12 4.18
CA ARG A 150 -9.79 -13.24 5.34
C ARG A 150 -10.74 -13.86 6.37
N ASN A 151 -11.81 -14.53 5.94
CA ASN A 151 -12.68 -15.30 6.85
C ASN A 151 -11.91 -16.40 7.58
N ARG A 152 -11.04 -17.12 6.86
CA ARG A 152 -10.18 -18.16 7.44
C ARG A 152 -9.20 -17.58 8.46
N PHE A 153 -8.64 -16.39 8.22
CA PHE A 153 -7.80 -15.69 9.20
C PHE A 153 -8.53 -15.48 10.53
N LEU A 154 -9.71 -14.84 10.48
CA LEU A 154 -10.51 -14.55 11.67
C LEU A 154 -10.96 -15.82 12.40
N SER A 155 -11.40 -16.84 11.67
CA SER A 155 -11.79 -18.13 12.25
C SER A 155 -10.60 -18.86 12.87
N THR A 156 -9.41 -18.78 12.25
CA THR A 156 -8.17 -19.33 12.83
C THR A 156 -7.78 -18.60 14.10
N PHE A 157 -7.83 -17.27 14.12
CA PHE A 157 -7.58 -16.47 15.33
C PHE A 157 -8.55 -16.86 16.46
N LYS A 158 -9.84 -16.97 16.15
CA LYS A 158 -10.87 -17.39 17.10
C LYS A 158 -10.63 -18.78 17.68
N LYS A 159 -10.19 -19.72 16.84
CA LYS A 159 -9.81 -21.08 17.27
C LYS A 159 -8.56 -21.05 18.16
N ASP A 160 -7.50 -20.43 17.67
CA ASP A 160 -6.15 -20.57 18.23
C ASP A 160 -5.89 -19.66 19.44
N LYS A 161 -6.52 -18.48 19.48
CA LYS A 161 -6.26 -17.45 20.49
C LYS A 161 -7.44 -17.22 21.42
N LEU A 162 -8.67 -17.42 20.96
CA LEU A 162 -9.87 -17.21 21.78
C LEU A 162 -10.48 -18.51 22.32
N GLY A 163 -10.24 -19.65 21.69
CA GLY A 163 -10.82 -20.93 22.10
C GLY A 163 -12.34 -21.02 21.90
N THR A 164 -12.93 -20.16 21.07
CA THR A 164 -14.40 -20.02 20.92
C THR A 164 -14.91 -20.35 19.51
N ALA A 165 -14.11 -21.03 18.69
CA ALA A 165 -14.48 -21.37 17.31
C ALA A 165 -15.73 -22.28 17.23
N THR A 166 -16.64 -21.98 16.31
CA THR A 166 -17.87 -22.74 16.06
C THR A 166 -17.67 -23.79 14.96
N GLY A 167 -18.66 -24.68 14.76
CA GLY A 167 -18.65 -25.65 13.65
C GLY A 167 -18.44 -25.02 12.27
N ASP A 168 -18.97 -23.81 12.04
CA ASP A 168 -18.78 -23.10 10.77
C ASP A 168 -17.37 -22.51 10.65
N ASP A 169 -16.76 -22.05 11.76
CA ASP A 169 -15.35 -21.65 11.78
C ASP A 169 -14.45 -22.83 11.36
N TRP A 170 -14.74 -24.04 11.83
CA TRP A 170 -14.01 -25.25 11.42
C TRP A 170 -14.16 -25.56 9.93
N LYS A 171 -15.35 -25.41 9.36
CA LYS A 171 -15.57 -25.58 7.90
C LYS A 171 -14.78 -24.55 7.09
N ILE A 172 -14.79 -23.29 7.50
CA ILE A 172 -14.03 -22.21 6.85
C ILE A 172 -12.53 -22.51 6.91
N ILE A 173 -12.03 -23.00 8.05
CA ILE A 173 -10.62 -23.37 8.22
C ILE A 173 -10.24 -24.54 7.31
N ALA A 174 -11.10 -25.54 7.17
CA ALA A 174 -10.84 -26.73 6.35
C ALA A 174 -10.78 -26.45 4.84
N GLN A 175 -11.42 -25.39 4.36
CA GLN A 175 -11.53 -25.07 2.93
C GLN A 175 -10.26 -24.54 2.26
N GLY A 176 -9.15 -24.35 2.97
CA GLY A 176 -7.90 -23.94 2.31
C GLY A 176 -6.64 -24.09 3.15
N SER A 177 -5.51 -24.26 2.46
CA SER A 177 -4.18 -24.46 3.04
C SER A 177 -3.45 -23.16 3.39
N PHE A 178 -3.76 -22.06 2.70
CA PHE A 178 -3.05 -20.79 2.88
C PHE A 178 -3.50 -20.05 4.15
N LYS A 179 -2.58 -19.80 5.08
CA LYS A 179 -2.88 -18.98 6.27
C LYS A 179 -2.26 -17.59 6.07
N PRO A 180 -3.07 -16.52 5.94
CA PRO A 180 -2.50 -15.18 5.88
C PRO A 180 -1.79 -14.87 7.20
N GLU A 181 -0.59 -14.31 7.10
CA GLU A 181 0.27 -14.03 8.25
C GLU A 181 -0.01 -12.67 8.90
N ALA A 182 -0.89 -11.84 8.32
CA ALA A 182 -1.14 -10.48 8.79
C ALA A 182 -2.63 -10.11 8.82
N GLY A 183 -2.97 -9.21 9.74
CA GLY A 183 -4.25 -8.52 9.76
C GLY A 183 -4.45 -7.62 8.54
N ASP A 184 -5.69 -7.47 8.14
CA ASP A 184 -6.20 -6.49 7.19
C ASP A 184 -7.52 -5.97 7.74
N ALA A 185 -7.45 -4.98 8.63
CA ALA A 185 -8.57 -4.44 9.37
C ALA A 185 -9.65 -3.89 8.44
N ALA A 186 -9.26 -3.26 7.33
CA ALA A 186 -10.19 -2.67 6.37
C ALA A 186 -11.02 -3.76 5.70
N THR A 187 -10.36 -4.77 5.10
CA THR A 187 -11.08 -5.87 4.45
C THR A 187 -11.83 -6.74 5.46
N ASP A 188 -11.23 -7.05 6.62
CA ASP A 188 -11.87 -7.86 7.64
C ASP A 188 -13.15 -7.19 8.16
N ALA A 189 -13.20 -5.86 8.23
CA ALA A 189 -14.39 -5.12 8.65
C ALA A 189 -15.55 -5.20 7.63
N LEU A 190 -15.23 -5.37 6.33
CA LEU A 190 -16.22 -5.60 5.27
C LEU A 190 -16.88 -6.97 5.39
N LEU A 191 -16.21 -7.97 5.99
CA LEU A 191 -16.80 -9.29 6.22
C LEU A 191 -17.98 -9.27 7.20
N TYR A 192 -18.15 -8.20 7.97
CA TYR A 192 -19.26 -8.01 8.90
C TYR A 192 -20.44 -7.24 8.28
N GLU A 193 -20.31 -6.80 7.03
CA GLU A 193 -21.35 -6.05 6.34
C GLU A 193 -22.45 -6.97 5.78
N GLY A 194 -23.68 -6.44 5.70
CA GLY A 194 -24.82 -7.12 5.10
C GLY A 194 -25.46 -8.18 6.00
N ILE A 195 -26.51 -8.83 5.49
CA ILE A 195 -27.33 -9.82 6.22
C ILE A 195 -26.57 -11.13 6.43
N THR A 196 -25.74 -11.51 5.47
CA THR A 196 -24.92 -12.74 5.45
C THR A 196 -23.51 -12.53 6.01
N GLY A 197 -23.19 -11.33 6.48
CA GLY A 197 -21.90 -11.02 7.09
C GLY A 197 -21.70 -11.72 8.43
N ARG A 198 -20.45 -11.76 8.89
CA ARG A 198 -20.08 -12.25 10.22
C ARG A 198 -20.84 -11.49 11.31
N ARG A 199 -21.12 -12.18 12.42
CA ARG A 199 -21.84 -11.64 13.59
C ARG A 199 -21.04 -11.71 14.89
N ASP A 200 -19.84 -12.29 14.84
CA ASP A 200 -18.96 -12.41 16.00
C ASP A 200 -18.10 -11.13 16.18
N PHE A 201 -18.77 -10.00 16.39
CA PHE A 201 -18.14 -8.67 16.50
C PHE A 201 -17.06 -8.61 17.60
N THR A 202 -17.24 -9.38 18.68
CA THR A 202 -16.28 -9.49 19.77
C THR A 202 -14.95 -10.10 19.33
N THR A 203 -14.95 -11.02 18.36
CA THR A 203 -13.73 -11.59 17.76
C THR A 203 -12.94 -10.48 17.07
N PHE A 204 -13.63 -9.67 16.25
CA PHE A 204 -13.01 -8.56 15.53
C PHE A 204 -12.47 -7.50 16.49
N GLN A 205 -13.25 -7.11 17.50
CA GLN A 205 -12.85 -6.10 18.47
C GLN A 205 -11.66 -6.56 19.33
N LYS A 206 -11.59 -7.83 19.73
CA LYS A 206 -10.39 -8.36 20.42
C LYS A 206 -9.14 -8.33 19.54
N LEU A 207 -9.31 -8.49 18.22
CA LEU A 207 -8.20 -8.53 17.29
C LEU A 207 -7.69 -7.12 16.91
N TYR A 208 -8.59 -6.18 16.72
CA TYR A 208 -8.29 -4.85 16.19
C TYR A 208 -8.53 -3.70 17.17
N GLY A 209 -9.06 -3.95 18.37
CA GLY A 209 -9.36 -2.93 19.37
C GLY A 209 -10.64 -2.11 19.11
N LEU A 210 -11.19 -2.13 17.89
CA LEU A 210 -12.35 -1.32 17.47
C LEU A 210 -13.48 -2.19 16.92
N HIS A 211 -14.72 -1.66 16.92
CA HIS A 211 -15.85 -2.29 16.24
C HIS A 211 -15.68 -2.20 14.70
N PRO A 212 -16.08 -3.22 13.91
CA PRO A 212 -15.89 -3.19 12.45
C PRO A 212 -16.56 -1.99 11.79
N ASP A 213 -17.73 -1.57 12.26
CA ASP A 213 -18.43 -0.39 11.72
C ASP A 213 -17.64 0.91 11.87
N MET A 214 -16.79 1.00 12.90
CA MET A 214 -15.89 2.13 13.10
C MET A 214 -14.69 2.01 12.16
N VAL A 215 -14.09 0.82 12.05
CA VAL A 215 -12.96 0.58 11.15
C VAL A 215 -13.30 0.88 9.69
N ARG A 216 -14.53 0.56 9.24
CA ARG A 216 -14.98 0.89 7.87
C ARG A 216 -14.99 2.40 7.57
N LYS A 217 -15.09 3.25 8.60
CA LYS A 217 -15.06 4.72 8.45
C LYS A 217 -13.63 5.28 8.45
N ILE A 218 -12.64 4.49 8.84
CA ILE A 218 -11.24 4.91 8.90
C ILE A 218 -10.64 4.80 7.50
N SER A 219 -10.27 5.94 6.93
CA SER A 219 -9.49 6.03 5.69
C SER A 219 -8.02 6.35 5.92
N HIS A 220 -7.63 6.63 7.17
CA HIS A 220 -6.28 7.05 7.54
C HIS A 220 -5.31 5.85 7.56
N PRO A 221 -4.33 5.78 6.63
CA PRO A 221 -3.46 4.61 6.46
C PRO A 221 -2.66 4.27 7.71
N GLU A 222 -2.18 5.27 8.43
CA GLU A 222 -1.34 5.12 9.61
C GLU A 222 -2.12 4.47 10.76
N THR A 223 -3.40 4.81 10.90
CA THR A 223 -4.29 4.15 11.87
C THR A 223 -4.51 2.69 11.48
N LEU A 224 -4.85 2.41 10.22
CA LEU A 224 -5.04 1.03 9.73
C LEU A 224 -3.76 0.20 9.88
N ALA A 225 -2.59 0.78 9.64
CA ALA A 225 -1.31 0.13 9.87
C ALA A 225 -1.09 -0.23 11.36
N ALA A 226 -1.53 0.64 12.28
CA ALA A 226 -1.49 0.36 13.72
C ALA A 226 -2.36 -0.86 14.08
N LEU A 227 -3.60 -0.89 13.59
CA LEU A 227 -4.54 -1.99 13.80
C LEU A 227 -3.98 -3.31 13.23
N ASN A 228 -3.45 -3.26 12.01
CA ASN A 228 -2.87 -4.42 11.33
C ASN A 228 -1.61 -4.94 12.03
N MET A 229 -0.80 -4.06 12.59
CA MET A 229 0.39 -4.45 13.37
C MET A 229 -0.02 -5.19 14.65
N HIS A 230 -0.97 -4.65 15.41
CA HIS A 230 -1.49 -5.32 16.60
C HIS A 230 -2.07 -6.70 16.27
N ALA A 231 -2.95 -6.77 15.26
CA ALA A 231 -3.55 -8.03 14.82
C ALA A 231 -2.52 -9.06 14.35
N ARG A 232 -1.48 -8.61 13.63
CA ARG A 232 -0.37 -9.47 13.19
C ARG A 232 0.36 -10.09 14.36
N VAL A 233 0.68 -9.31 15.40
CA VAL A 233 1.38 -9.83 16.58
C VAL A 233 0.46 -10.76 17.37
N LEU A 234 -0.77 -10.32 17.65
CA LEU A 234 -1.72 -11.04 18.49
C LEU A 234 -2.15 -12.38 17.87
N ALA A 235 -2.36 -12.44 16.55
CA ALA A 235 -2.76 -13.66 15.86
C ALA A 235 -1.59 -14.61 15.54
N SER A 236 -0.34 -14.18 15.69
CA SER A 236 0.82 -14.97 15.30
C SER A 236 1.11 -16.12 16.28
N HIS A 237 1.59 -17.23 15.73
CA HIS A 237 2.23 -18.32 16.50
C HIS A 237 3.74 -18.18 16.58
N LYS A 238 4.31 -17.36 15.70
CA LYS A 238 5.76 -17.16 15.59
C LYS A 238 6.22 -15.93 16.34
N ARG A 239 5.31 -15.01 16.69
CA ARG A 239 5.63 -13.74 17.36
C ARG A 239 4.76 -13.55 18.58
N THR A 240 5.30 -12.84 19.55
CA THR A 240 4.56 -12.39 20.73
C THR A 240 4.95 -10.97 21.08
N GLY A 241 3.98 -10.18 21.54
CA GLY A 241 4.21 -8.86 22.12
C GLY A 241 4.36 -8.95 23.64
N SER A 242 5.14 -8.06 24.24
CA SER A 242 5.16 -7.89 25.69
C SER A 242 3.86 -7.27 26.21
N PRO A 243 3.57 -7.33 27.53
CA PRO A 243 2.45 -6.60 28.11
C PRO A 243 2.47 -5.09 27.79
N ARG A 244 3.67 -4.50 27.67
CA ARG A 244 3.83 -3.09 27.31
C ARG A 244 3.34 -2.80 25.90
N PHE A 245 3.62 -3.67 24.94
CA PHE A 245 3.11 -3.55 23.56
C PHE A 245 1.58 -3.46 23.54
N TYR A 246 0.90 -4.38 24.23
CA TYR A 246 -0.56 -4.40 24.27
C TYR A 246 -1.14 -3.20 25.03
N ASN A 247 -0.51 -2.77 26.12
CA ASN A 247 -0.95 -1.60 26.88
C ASN A 247 -0.83 -0.31 26.06
N LEU A 248 0.27 -0.12 25.32
CA LEU A 248 0.45 1.05 24.46
C LEU A 248 -0.53 1.05 23.28
N PHE A 249 -0.84 -0.11 22.72
CA PHE A 249 -1.91 -0.22 21.71
C PHE A 249 -3.27 0.18 22.29
N ASN A 250 -3.64 -0.37 23.45
CA ASN A 250 -4.92 -0.05 24.09
C ASN A 250 -5.04 1.43 24.44
N GLU A 251 -3.95 2.05 24.92
CA GLU A 251 -3.93 3.48 25.22
C GLU A 251 -4.10 4.34 23.96
N PHE A 252 -3.44 3.96 22.85
CA PHE A 252 -3.68 4.60 21.56
C PHE A 252 -5.14 4.48 21.12
N ILE A 253 -5.73 3.29 21.18
CA ILE A 253 -7.14 3.06 20.83
C ILE A 253 -8.07 3.91 21.68
N ARG A 254 -7.86 3.93 23.00
CA ARG A 254 -8.64 4.72 23.95
C ARG A 254 -8.61 6.20 23.59
N LEU A 255 -7.42 6.79 23.50
CA LEU A 255 -7.26 8.22 23.15
C LEU A 255 -7.80 8.53 21.75
N PHE A 256 -7.58 7.66 20.77
CA PHE A 256 -8.13 7.83 19.42
C PHE A 256 -9.67 7.84 19.43
N THR A 257 -10.29 6.96 20.22
CA THR A 257 -11.76 6.92 20.35
C THR A 257 -12.34 8.11 21.11
N GLU A 258 -11.58 8.69 22.05
CA GLU A 258 -11.98 9.86 22.85
C GLU A 258 -11.68 11.19 22.15
N SER A 259 -10.80 11.20 21.15
CA SER A 259 -10.39 12.41 20.45
C SER A 259 -11.46 12.99 19.51
N GLY A 260 -11.66 14.30 19.56
CA GLY A 260 -12.63 15.02 18.74
C GLY A 260 -14.08 14.57 19.00
N MET A 261 -14.90 14.51 17.95
CA MET A 261 -16.26 13.91 17.98
C MET A 261 -16.20 12.36 17.88
N GLY A 262 -15.09 11.77 18.34
CA GLY A 262 -14.71 10.37 18.17
C GLY A 262 -14.00 10.13 16.85
N TYR A 263 -12.72 9.76 16.89
CA TYR A 263 -11.87 9.40 15.72
C TYR A 263 -11.32 10.59 14.92
N ASP A 264 -10.70 11.56 15.59
CA ASP A 264 -9.96 12.59 14.87
C ASP A 264 -8.77 11.97 14.12
N VAL A 265 -8.93 11.76 12.81
CA VAL A 265 -7.90 11.23 11.91
C VAL A 265 -6.79 12.24 11.58
N SER A 266 -6.93 13.49 12.02
CA SER A 266 -5.93 14.53 11.84
C SER A 266 -4.86 14.54 12.93
N TYR A 267 -4.83 13.54 13.83
CA TYR A 267 -3.84 13.45 14.91
C TYR A 267 -2.36 13.38 14.46
N LEU A 268 -2.06 13.23 13.17
CA LEU A 268 -0.69 13.34 12.63
C LEU A 268 -0.44 14.64 11.85
N VAL A 269 -1.43 15.55 11.83
CA VAL A 269 -1.39 16.82 11.10
C VAL A 269 -1.45 17.96 12.12
N GLY A 270 -0.42 18.81 12.12
CA GLY A 270 -0.33 19.94 13.04
C GLY A 270 0.38 19.60 14.35
N ASP A 271 -0.07 20.23 15.43
CA ASP A 271 0.56 20.11 16.74
C ASP A 271 0.38 18.71 17.35
N ARG A 272 1.38 18.27 18.12
CA ARG A 272 1.32 16.97 18.78
C ARG A 272 0.21 16.97 19.84
N THR A 273 -0.73 16.05 19.66
CA THR A 273 -1.80 15.74 20.62
C THR A 273 -1.43 14.52 21.46
N GLU A 274 -2.25 14.21 22.47
CA GLU A 274 -2.13 12.97 23.24
C GLU A 274 -2.24 11.73 22.33
N VAL A 275 -3.13 11.77 21.33
CA VAL A 275 -3.28 10.69 20.33
C VAL A 275 -2.00 10.52 19.51
N THR A 276 -1.39 11.62 19.08
CA THR A 276 -0.09 11.61 18.38
C THR A 276 0.98 10.91 19.22
N ASN A 277 1.06 11.27 20.50
CA ASN A 277 2.06 10.72 21.40
C ASN A 277 1.83 9.22 21.66
N ALA A 278 0.59 8.80 21.87
CA ALA A 278 0.24 7.39 22.07
C ALA A 278 0.50 6.53 20.82
N TYR A 279 0.15 7.06 19.64
CA TYR A 279 0.49 6.43 18.36
C TYR A 279 2.01 6.21 18.21
N LEU A 280 2.81 7.26 18.43
CA LEU A 280 4.26 7.18 18.31
C LEU A 280 4.87 6.22 19.34
N ALA A 281 4.36 6.22 20.57
CA ALA A 281 4.81 5.31 21.62
C ALA A 281 4.54 3.84 21.22
N PHE A 282 3.34 3.54 20.72
CA PHE A 282 3.00 2.21 20.21
C PHE A 282 3.92 1.80 19.06
N PHE A 283 4.11 2.64 18.04
CA PHE A 283 4.96 2.29 16.89
C PHE A 283 6.43 2.11 17.27
N THR A 284 6.94 2.90 18.20
CA THR A 284 8.32 2.80 18.67
C THR A 284 8.53 1.49 19.43
N CYS A 285 7.56 1.08 20.25
CA CYS A 285 7.68 -0.13 21.06
C CYS A 285 7.68 -1.42 20.23
N VAL A 286 7.09 -1.43 19.03
CA VAL A 286 7.06 -2.61 18.14
C VAL A 286 8.45 -3.20 17.93
N LYS A 287 9.49 -2.36 17.82
CA LYS A 287 10.86 -2.80 17.55
C LYS A 287 11.52 -3.50 18.75
N THR A 288 11.11 -3.17 19.97
CA THR A 288 11.74 -3.63 21.21
C THR A 288 10.90 -4.63 21.97
N GLU A 289 9.57 -4.59 21.79
CA GLU A 289 8.60 -5.34 22.59
C GLU A 289 7.97 -6.52 21.83
N VAL A 290 8.32 -6.74 20.55
CA VAL A 290 7.86 -7.88 19.75
C VAL A 290 9.02 -8.81 19.45
N THR A 291 8.91 -10.06 19.90
CA THR A 291 9.96 -11.08 19.75
C THR A 291 9.44 -12.31 19.02
N TRP A 292 10.36 -13.13 18.52
CA TRP A 292 10.03 -14.45 17.98
C TRP A 292 9.82 -15.43 19.13
N VAL A 293 8.81 -16.28 18.99
CA VAL A 293 8.61 -17.41 19.90
C VAL A 293 9.63 -18.47 19.53
N GLU A 294 10.55 -18.79 20.44
CA GLU A 294 11.49 -19.88 20.23
C GLU A 294 10.72 -21.17 20.00
N SER A 295 10.94 -21.78 18.83
CA SER A 295 10.32 -23.06 18.50
C SER A 295 11.04 -24.11 19.33
N GLY A 296 10.44 -24.54 20.43
CA GLY A 296 10.94 -25.67 21.22
C GLY A 296 11.02 -26.92 20.34
N TYR A 297 12.18 -27.16 19.73
CA TYR A 297 12.53 -28.45 19.17
C TYR A 297 12.78 -29.39 20.35
N HIS A 298 11.72 -30.01 20.88
CA HIS A 298 11.89 -31.25 21.61
C HIS A 298 12.33 -32.32 20.61
N ARG A 299 13.64 -32.56 20.55
CA ARG A 299 14.15 -33.85 20.08
C ARG A 299 13.62 -34.88 21.06
N HIS A 300 12.68 -35.69 20.60
CA HIS A 300 12.44 -36.99 21.19
C HIS A 300 13.60 -37.87 20.74
N ASP A 301 14.55 -38.06 21.65
CA ASP A 301 15.46 -39.21 21.65
C ASP A 301 14.73 -40.43 22.23
#